data_AF-A0A2S9Z5G8-F1
#
_entry.id   AF-A0A2S9Z5G8-F1
#
_cell.length_a   1.000
_cell.length_b   1.000
_cell.length_c   1.000
_cell.angle_alpha   90.00
_cell.angle_beta   90.00
_cell.angle_gamma   90.00
#
_symmetry.space_group_name_H-M   'P 1'
#
loop_
_entity.id
_entity.type
_entity.pdbx_description
1 polymer ?
#
loop_
_entity_poly.entity_id
_entity_poly.type
_entity_poly.pdbx_seq_one_letter_code
_entity_poly.pdbx_strand_id
1 'polypeptide(L)'
;MSTPTPHTPLTAASSHAEEAQKCADLQVLANARELTAAQSRWAQRLAAAGLHDPEIFVEPLSLGCEPDNMLVTEYEMRHGTPPITQTLHRVIVNARTALADADMTRAVVDCLPADATWYGTTRAGRAEPGSGAACNVRL
;
A
#
# COMPACT_ATOMS: atom_id res chain seq x y z
N MET A 1 -20.54 46.22 -42.91
CA MET A 1 -19.84 46.30 -41.62
C MET A 1 -20.20 45.05 -40.84
N SER A 2 -19.33 44.03 -40.87
CA SER A 2 -19.62 42.72 -40.27
C SER A 2 -18.48 42.32 -39.34
N THR A 3 -18.87 42.02 -38.09
CA THR A 3 -18.22 41.14 -37.10
C THR A 3 -16.86 41.59 -36.51
N PRO A 4 -16.47 41.18 -35.28
CA PRO A 4 -16.79 39.87 -34.70
C PRO A 4 -17.21 39.78 -33.22
N THR A 5 -17.94 38.69 -32.99
CA THR A 5 -18.27 38.02 -31.74
C THR A 5 -17.01 37.62 -30.96
N PRO A 6 -16.97 37.73 -29.62
CA PRO A 6 -15.84 37.24 -28.85
C PRO A 6 -15.81 35.71 -28.80
N HIS A 7 -14.69 35.16 -29.23
CA HIS A 7 -14.36 33.75 -29.12
C HIS A 7 -14.11 33.39 -27.64
N THR A 8 -14.83 32.38 -27.15
CA THR A 8 -14.54 31.69 -25.89
C THR A 8 -13.11 31.11 -25.96
N PRO A 9 -12.27 31.30 -24.94
CA PRO A 9 -10.95 30.68 -24.95
C PRO A 9 -11.07 29.17 -24.80
N LEU A 10 -10.39 28.48 -25.72
CA LEU A 10 -10.11 27.07 -25.77
C LEU A 10 -9.47 26.64 -24.43
N THR A 11 -10.18 25.82 -23.65
CA THR A 11 -9.64 25.13 -22.47
C THR A 11 -8.35 24.43 -22.88
N ALA A 12 -7.22 24.90 -22.34
CA ALA A 12 -5.97 24.18 -22.41
C ALA A 12 -6.18 22.83 -21.74
N ALA A 13 -6.16 21.76 -22.53
CA ALA A 13 -6.02 20.41 -22.05
C ALA A 13 -4.61 20.26 -21.48
N SER A 14 -4.44 20.69 -20.22
CA SER A 14 -3.28 20.33 -19.43
C SER A 14 -3.28 18.81 -19.32
N SER A 15 -2.25 18.16 -19.85
CA SER A 15 -1.95 16.76 -19.57
C SER A 15 -1.53 16.64 -18.09
N HIS A 16 -2.47 16.81 -17.18
CA HIS A 16 -2.34 16.39 -15.80
C HIS A 16 -2.58 14.89 -15.82
N ALA A 17 -1.58 14.10 -15.44
CA ALA A 17 -1.87 12.76 -14.96
C ALA A 17 -2.82 12.96 -13.76
N GLU A 18 -4.10 12.63 -13.94
CA GLU A 18 -5.15 12.97 -12.98
C GLU A 18 -4.83 12.24 -11.67
N GLU A 19 -4.48 13.00 -10.63
CA GLU A 19 -4.21 12.43 -9.31
C GLU A 19 -5.49 11.76 -8.81
N ALA A 20 -5.44 10.43 -8.69
CA ALA A 20 -6.56 9.64 -8.24
C ALA A 20 -6.34 9.22 -6.78
N GLN A 21 -7.43 9.06 -6.05
CA GLN A 21 -7.39 8.38 -4.76
C GLN A 21 -7.12 6.89 -4.98
N LYS A 22 -6.08 6.37 -4.34
CA LYS A 22 -5.67 4.96 -4.43
C LYS A 22 -5.31 4.40 -3.06
N CYS A 23 -5.31 3.07 -2.99
CA CYS A 23 -5.02 2.30 -1.80
C CYS A 23 -4.13 1.11 -2.16
N ALA A 24 -2.94 1.04 -1.57
CA ALA A 24 -2.14 -0.18 -1.51
C ALA A 24 -2.55 -0.99 -0.28
N ASP A 25 -2.87 -2.26 -0.45
CA ASP A 25 -3.25 -3.19 0.63
C ASP A 25 -2.36 -4.44 0.52
N LEU A 26 -1.41 -4.56 1.45
CA LEU A 26 -0.38 -5.58 1.44
C LEU A 26 -0.44 -6.40 2.73
N GLN A 27 -0.33 -7.71 2.61
CA GLN A 27 0.14 -8.56 3.69
C GLN A 27 1.66 -8.59 3.66
N VAL A 28 2.31 -8.47 4.81
CA VAL A 28 3.76 -8.39 4.96
C VAL A 28 4.20 -9.28 6.11
N LEU A 29 5.06 -10.26 5.82
CA LEU A 29 5.75 -11.06 6.81
C LEU A 29 7.14 -10.47 7.03
N ALA A 30 7.37 -9.92 8.22
CA ALA A 30 8.63 -9.25 8.57
C ALA A 30 8.89 -9.33 10.08
N ASN A 31 10.13 -9.04 10.49
CA ASN A 31 10.41 -8.81 11.90
C ASN A 31 9.68 -7.54 12.38
N ALA A 32 8.87 -7.65 13.43
CA ALA A 32 8.04 -6.55 13.91
C ALA A 32 8.87 -5.32 14.33
N ARG A 33 10.07 -5.53 14.89
CA ARG A 33 10.95 -4.44 15.33
C ARG A 33 11.53 -3.69 14.14
N GLU A 34 11.96 -4.40 13.11
CA GLU A 34 12.53 -3.81 11.89
C GLU A 34 11.47 -3.08 11.08
N LEU A 35 10.26 -3.65 10.99
CA LEU A 35 9.12 -2.99 10.36
C LEU A 35 8.77 -1.68 11.08
N THR A 36 8.71 -1.71 12.42
CA THR A 36 8.45 -0.50 13.24
C THR A 36 9.55 0.55 13.05
N ALA A 37 10.81 0.15 13.01
CA ALA A 37 11.91 1.07 12.76
C ALA A 37 11.83 1.71 11.36
N ALA A 38 11.48 0.93 10.34
CA ALA A 38 11.33 1.41 8.97
C ALA A 38 10.20 2.44 8.85
N GLN A 39 9.07 2.24 9.54
CA GLN A 39 7.88 3.11 9.48
C GLN A 39 8.19 4.59 9.77
N SER A 40 9.18 4.87 10.62
CA SER A 40 9.61 6.25 10.94
C SER A 40 9.98 7.09 9.72
N ARG A 41 10.35 6.46 8.60
CA ARG A 41 10.75 7.13 7.35
C ARG A 41 9.72 7.03 6.23
N TRP A 42 8.63 6.28 6.42
CA TRP A 42 7.69 5.98 5.34
C TRP A 42 7.01 7.22 4.80
N ALA A 43 6.45 8.08 5.66
CA ALA A 43 5.79 9.30 5.22
C ALA A 43 6.69 10.16 4.30
N GLN A 44 7.95 10.35 4.68
CA GLN A 44 8.93 11.09 3.88
C GLN A 44 9.23 10.39 2.53
N ARG A 45 9.47 9.07 2.55
CA ARG A 45 9.82 8.31 1.35
C ARG A 45 8.66 8.21 0.36
N LEU A 46 7.43 8.00 0.86
CA LEU A 46 6.23 7.95 0.05
C LEU A 46 5.91 9.32 -0.57
N ALA A 47 6.07 10.41 0.19
CA ALA A 47 5.94 11.76 -0.35
C ALA A 47 6.97 12.02 -1.45
N ALA A 48 8.24 11.62 -1.25
CA ALA A 48 9.28 11.73 -2.27
C ALA A 48 9.01 10.89 -3.54
N ALA A 49 8.20 9.84 -3.42
CA ALA A 49 7.76 9.01 -4.54
C ALA A 49 6.50 9.56 -5.27
N GLY A 50 5.90 10.66 -4.79
CA GLY A 50 4.70 11.25 -5.39
C GLY A 50 3.37 10.73 -4.82
N LEU A 51 3.37 10.22 -3.59
CA LEU A 51 2.14 9.96 -2.83
C LEU A 51 1.83 11.17 -1.95
N HIS A 52 0.69 11.82 -2.22
CA HIS A 52 0.24 12.99 -1.49
C HIS A 52 -0.68 12.58 -0.33
N ASP A 53 -0.42 13.17 0.84
CA ASP A 53 -1.12 12.92 2.11
C ASP A 53 -1.27 11.43 2.46
N PRO A 54 -0.18 10.64 2.51
CA PRO A 54 -0.26 9.21 2.75
C PRO A 54 -0.79 8.90 4.15
N GLU A 55 -1.92 8.21 4.23
CA GLU A 55 -2.44 7.61 5.45
C GLU A 55 -1.98 6.15 5.52
N ILE A 56 -1.17 5.84 6.53
CA ILE A 56 -0.51 4.55 6.69
C ILE A 56 -1.12 3.82 7.88
N PHE A 57 -1.59 2.61 7.66
CA PHE A 57 -2.06 1.70 8.70
C PHE A 57 -1.24 0.42 8.66
N VAL A 58 -0.73 0.01 9.82
CA VAL A 58 0.01 -1.25 9.97
C VAL A 58 -0.57 -1.99 11.17
N GLU A 59 -1.17 -3.15 10.90
CA GLU A 59 -1.87 -3.95 11.90
C GLU A 59 -1.30 -5.37 11.92
N PRO A 60 -0.90 -5.94 13.07
CA PRO A 60 -0.48 -7.34 13.13
C PRO A 60 -1.68 -8.26 12.86
N LEU A 61 -1.48 -9.25 12.00
CA LEU A 61 -2.44 -10.31 11.74
C LEU A 61 -2.05 -11.56 12.54
N SER A 62 -3.06 -12.24 13.09
CA SER A 62 -2.83 -13.50 13.81
C SER A 62 -2.62 -14.65 12.82
N LEU A 63 -1.40 -15.20 12.77
CA LEU A 63 -1.06 -16.39 12.00
C LEU A 63 -1.85 -17.65 12.41
N GLY A 64 -2.45 -17.65 13.61
CA GLY A 64 -3.22 -18.79 14.11
C GLY A 64 -4.53 -19.10 13.38
N CYS A 65 -5.02 -18.20 12.51
CA CYS A 65 -6.25 -18.41 11.75
C CYS A 65 -6.00 -19.02 10.36
N GLU A 66 -4.76 -18.98 9.86
CA GLU A 66 -4.40 -19.41 8.51
C GLU A 66 -3.08 -20.21 8.55
N PRO A 67 -3.14 -21.50 8.91
CA PRO A 67 -1.97 -22.39 8.88
C PRO A 67 -1.36 -22.54 7.47
N ASP A 68 -2.12 -22.22 6.42
CA ASP A 68 -1.68 -22.17 5.01
C ASP A 68 -1.54 -20.71 4.51
N ASN A 69 -0.82 -19.86 5.25
CA ASN A 69 -0.50 -18.53 4.74
C ASN A 69 0.62 -18.62 3.70
N MET A 70 0.35 -18.17 2.46
CA MET A 70 1.31 -18.23 1.35
C MET A 70 2.67 -17.59 1.67
N LEU A 71 2.71 -16.54 2.50
CA LEU A 71 3.97 -15.87 2.88
C LEU A 71 4.79 -16.70 3.87
N VAL A 72 4.13 -17.49 4.72
CA VAL A 72 4.81 -18.43 5.63
C VAL A 72 5.44 -19.55 4.80
N THR A 73 4.70 -20.11 3.85
CA THR A 73 5.22 -21.14 2.94
C THR A 73 6.39 -20.62 2.10
N GLU A 74 6.29 -19.40 1.55
CA GLU A 74 7.40 -18.78 0.81
C GLU A 74 8.63 -18.58 1.68
N TYR A 75 8.45 -18.08 2.91
CA TYR A 75 9.54 -17.91 3.86
C TYR A 75 10.23 -19.25 4.18
N GLU A 76 9.46 -20.30 4.45
CA GLU A 76 10.00 -21.65 4.70
C GLU A 76 10.77 -22.20 3.51
N MET A 77 10.24 -22.05 2.28
CA MET A 77 10.95 -22.48 1.08
C MET A 77 12.26 -21.72 0.87
N ARG A 78 12.30 -20.42 1.23
CA ARG A 78 13.48 -19.56 1.06
C ARG A 78 14.53 -19.76 2.14
N HIS A 79 14.12 -19.99 3.38
CA HIS A 79 15.00 -20.01 4.55
C HIS A 79 15.23 -21.41 5.15
N GLY A 80 14.45 -22.42 4.74
CA GLY A 80 14.53 -23.79 5.24
C GLY A 80 13.99 -23.98 6.66
N THR A 81 13.37 -22.96 7.24
CA THR A 81 12.81 -22.96 8.61
C THR A 81 11.53 -22.12 8.68
N PRO A 82 10.58 -22.44 9.57
CA PRO A 82 9.42 -21.60 9.81
C PRO A 82 9.83 -20.19 10.30
N PRO A 83 9.00 -19.17 10.06
CA PRO A 83 9.20 -17.84 10.64
C PRO A 83 9.05 -17.90 12.16
N ILE A 84 10.17 -17.76 12.88
CA ILE A 84 10.20 -17.79 14.36
C ILE A 84 10.04 -16.37 14.93
N THR A 85 10.62 -15.37 14.25
CA THR A 85 10.67 -13.98 14.74
C THR A 85 9.83 -13.03 13.89
N GLN A 86 9.36 -13.49 12.73
CA GLN A 86 8.53 -12.72 11.84
C GLN A 86 7.08 -12.78 12.28
N THR A 87 6.40 -11.65 12.14
CA THR A 87 4.96 -11.54 12.36
C THR A 87 4.33 -11.12 11.05
N LEU A 88 3.13 -11.62 10.79
CA LEU A 88 2.33 -11.17 9.65
C LEU A 88 1.67 -9.83 9.99
N HIS A 89 1.70 -8.91 9.06
CA HIS A 89 1.11 -7.59 9.18
C HIS A 89 0.24 -7.30 7.96
N ARG A 90 -0.87 -6.60 8.15
CA ARG A 90 -1.57 -5.91 7.06
C ARG A 90 -1.09 -4.46 7.03
N VAL A 91 -0.64 -4.03 5.87
CA VAL A 91 -0.18 -2.68 5.58
C VAL A 91 -1.14 -2.06 4.58
N ILE A 92 -1.81 -0.99 4.98
CA ILE A 92 -2.68 -0.20 4.11
C ILE A 92 -2.05 1.19 3.94
N VAL A 93 -1.86 1.62 2.71
CA VAL A 93 -1.43 2.98 2.37
C VAL A 93 -2.46 3.60 1.46
N ASN A 94 -3.20 4.58 1.97
CA ASN A 94 -4.11 5.40 1.18
C ASN A 94 -3.41 6.70 0.80
N ALA A 95 -3.47 7.10 -0.46
CA ALA A 95 -2.89 8.37 -0.91
C ALA A 95 -3.59 8.88 -2.18
N ARG A 96 -3.46 10.18 -2.44
CA ARG A 96 -3.67 10.73 -3.77
C ARG A 96 -2.38 10.62 -4.56
N THR A 97 -2.45 10.10 -5.78
CA THR A 97 -1.26 9.98 -6.62
C THR A 97 -1.63 9.85 -8.09
N ALA A 98 -0.74 10.33 -8.95
CA ALA A 98 -0.81 10.13 -10.39
C ALA A 98 -0.07 8.85 -10.85
N LEU A 99 0.62 8.16 -9.94
CA LEU A 99 1.33 6.92 -10.23
C LEU A 99 0.40 5.84 -10.77
N ALA A 100 0.89 4.97 -11.66
CA ALA A 100 0.20 3.73 -11.99
C ALA A 100 0.11 2.82 -10.75
N ASP A 101 -0.85 1.89 -10.72
CA ASP A 101 -1.09 1.03 -9.55
C ASP A 101 0.15 0.21 -9.17
N ALA A 102 0.87 -0.31 -10.17
CA ALA A 102 2.12 -1.03 -9.98
C ALA A 102 3.23 -0.14 -9.38
N ASP A 103 3.32 1.12 -9.80
CA ASP A 103 4.33 2.06 -9.30
C ASP A 103 4.03 2.49 -7.87
N MET A 104 2.75 2.67 -7.52
CA MET A 104 2.34 2.90 -6.14
C MET A 104 2.63 1.69 -5.25
N THR A 105 2.32 0.47 -5.72
CA THR A 105 2.67 -0.77 -5.01
C THR A 105 4.18 -0.83 -4.75
N ARG A 106 4.98 -0.56 -5.79
CA ARG A 106 6.44 -0.53 -5.69
C ARG A 106 6.93 0.51 -4.67
N ALA A 107 6.39 1.73 -4.68
CA ALA A 107 6.78 2.78 -3.74
C ALA A 107 6.55 2.36 -2.28
N VAL A 108 5.45 1.64 -2.00
CA VAL A 108 5.17 1.08 -0.67
C VAL A 108 6.12 -0.06 -0.33
N VAL A 109 6.36 -0.99 -1.26
CA VAL A 109 7.26 -2.12 -1.08
C VAL A 109 8.69 -1.67 -0.83
N ASP A 110 9.17 -0.65 -1.54
CA ASP A 110 10.51 -0.08 -1.35
C ASP A 110 10.69 0.50 0.06
N CYS A 111 9.60 0.79 0.78
CA CYS A 111 9.63 1.24 2.18
C CYS A 111 9.77 0.09 3.20
N LEU A 112 9.50 -1.15 2.80
CA LEU A 112 9.57 -2.32 3.68
C LEU A 112 11.03 -2.67 4.05
N PRO A 113 11.24 -3.43 5.15
CA PRO A 113 12.53 -4.06 5.44
C PRO A 113 13.02 -4.95 4.31
N ALA A 114 14.34 -5.08 4.15
CA ALA A 114 14.96 -5.77 3.01
C ALA A 114 14.65 -7.29 2.97
N ASP A 115 14.38 -7.89 4.12
CA ASP A 115 14.04 -9.30 4.31
C ASP A 115 12.53 -9.54 4.38
N ALA A 116 11.71 -8.49 4.27
CA ALA A 116 10.27 -8.62 4.30
C ALA A 116 9.75 -9.38 3.07
N THR A 117 8.85 -10.34 3.30
CA THR A 117 8.10 -11.01 2.24
C THR A 117 6.69 -10.41 2.21
N TRP A 118 6.13 -10.15 1.03
CA TRP A 118 4.86 -9.43 0.93
C TRP A 118 3.97 -9.97 -0.19
N TYR A 119 2.67 -9.80 -0.03
CA TYR A 119 1.65 -10.12 -1.03
C TYR A 119 0.56 -9.06 -1.00
N GLY A 120 0.10 -8.61 -2.16
CA GLY A 120 -0.98 -7.64 -2.27
C GLY A 120 -0.85 -6.77 -3.50
N THR A 121 -1.66 -5.72 -3.57
CA THR A 121 -1.68 -4.82 -4.73
C THR A 121 -2.26 -3.44 -4.38
N THR A 122 -2.18 -2.53 -5.33
CA THR A 122 -2.88 -1.25 -5.32
C THR A 122 -4.20 -1.35 -6.08
N ARG A 123 -5.22 -0.64 -5.60
CA ARG A 123 -6.52 -0.44 -6.26
C ARG A 123 -6.96 1.01 -6.14
N ALA A 124 -7.88 1.42 -7.01
CA ALA A 124 -8.56 2.70 -6.91
C ALA A 124 -9.40 2.79 -5.61
N GLY A 125 -9.51 4.01 -5.06
CA GLY A 125 -10.28 4.31 -3.86
C GLY A 125 -9.46 4.28 -2.57
N ARG A 126 -10.18 4.25 -1.44
CA ARG A 126 -9.62 4.25 -0.08
C ARG A 126 -10.07 2.97 0.64
N ALA A 127 -9.19 2.34 1.41
CA ALA A 127 -9.56 1.27 2.33
C ALA A 127 -9.60 1.77 3.78
N GLU A 128 -10.54 1.24 4.56
CA GLU A 128 -10.63 1.50 5.99
C GLU A 128 -9.73 0.54 6.78
N PRO A 129 -9.03 1.03 7.82
CA PRO A 129 -8.32 0.17 8.78
C PRO A 129 -9.31 -0.72 9.54
N GLY A 130 -8.87 -1.91 9.97
CA GLY A 130 -9.70 -2.81 10.78
C GLY A 130 -10.79 -3.62 10.04
N SER A 131 -10.99 -3.47 8.73
CA SER A 131 -11.94 -4.33 7.98
C SER A 131 -11.37 -5.70 7.58
N GLY A 132 -10.15 -6.03 8.00
CA GLY A 132 -9.48 -7.29 7.69
C GLY A 132 -9.66 -8.28 8.83
N ALA A 133 -10.58 -9.23 8.65
CA ALA A 133 -10.74 -10.42 9.50
C ALA A 133 -11.20 -10.19 10.96
N ALA A 134 -12.39 -9.63 11.15
CA ALA A 134 -13.21 -10.10 12.27
C ALA A 134 -13.84 -11.43 11.83
N CYS A 135 -13.21 -12.56 12.18
CA CYS A 135 -13.89 -13.85 12.17
C CYS A 135 -15.00 -13.77 13.22
N ASN A 136 -16.19 -13.38 12.80
CA ASN A 136 -17.39 -13.36 13.61
C ASN A 136 -17.93 -14.79 13.74
N VAL A 137 -17.24 -15.65 14.50
CA VAL A 137 -17.90 -16.84 15.02
C VAL A 137 -18.91 -16.36 16.06
N ARG A 138 -20.19 -16.40 15.69
CA ARG A 138 -21.26 -16.33 16.69
C ARG A 138 -21.24 -17.65 17.43
N LEU A 139 -20.94 -17.61 18.74
CA LEU A 139 -21.28 -18.68 19.68
C LEU A 139 -22.80 -18.73 19.86
#